data_AF-A0A4Y2GE89-F1
#
_entry.id   AF-A0A4Y2GE89-F1
#
_cell.length_a   1.000
_cell.length_b   1.000
_cell.length_c   1.000
_cell.angle_alpha   90.00
_cell.angle_beta   90.00
_cell.angle_gamma   90.00
#
_symmetry.space_group_name_H-M   'P 1'
#
loop_
_entity.id
_entity.type
_entity.pdbx_description
1 polymer ?
#
loop_
_entity_poly.entity_id
_entity_poly.type
_entity_poly.pdbx_seq_one_letter_code
_entity_poly.pdbx_strand_id
1 'polypeptide(L)'
;MLVMFPLTEVLKLLADKPDPMNRHCETWKIEVNLHTEIIVTAIKAIPRACIYPVWTNLVVMLYCLLCQDICRRLKNLINEVENCSFKEFTVPKQADILKRKSKIVDFVNFVQIVFSTPSFLISVAHFYACITVLGFFFVNNDIELSYASTFAIMLYSANSMGGLTACLWLAGGIPAAADELEKTFRRKVRQRQFFVKNAGENCLYKDLTEKSEFVLSGCDILHFHRSSILALIGTILTYTIFLRSR
;
A
#
# COMPACT_ATOMS: atom_id res chain seq x y z
N MET A 1 3.38 27.04 7.84
CA MET A 1 4.80 27.35 7.53
C MET A 1 5.51 26.02 7.41
N LEU A 2 5.60 25.54 6.16
CA LEU A 2 5.75 24.14 5.79
C LEU A 2 7.19 23.66 5.86
N VAL A 3 7.34 22.43 6.34
CA VAL A 3 8.57 21.65 6.45
C VAL A 3 9.15 21.39 5.06
N MET A 4 9.93 22.34 4.53
CA MET A 4 10.81 22.19 3.34
C MET A 4 12.17 21.57 3.70
N PHE A 5 12.28 20.93 4.87
CA PHE A 5 13.55 20.52 5.47
C PHE A 5 14.07 19.09 5.15
N PRO A 6 13.31 18.12 4.60
CA PRO A 6 13.81 16.75 4.60
C PRO A 6 14.84 16.47 3.49
N LEU A 7 14.71 17.09 2.31
CA LEU A 7 15.61 16.80 1.19
C LEU A 7 16.87 17.68 1.20
N THR A 8 16.75 18.95 1.59
CA THR A 8 17.86 19.91 1.62
C THR A 8 18.92 19.57 2.66
N GLU A 9 18.53 19.09 3.85
CA GLU A 9 19.48 18.68 4.90
C GLU A 9 20.15 17.33 4.58
N VAL A 10 19.43 16.37 3.99
CA VAL A 10 20.01 15.11 3.52
C VAL A 10 20.95 15.35 2.34
N LEU A 11 20.60 16.26 1.43
CA LEU A 11 21.48 16.68 0.34
C LEU A 11 22.69 17.45 0.82
N LYS A 12 22.57 18.32 1.84
CA LYS A 12 23.72 18.96 2.48
C LYS A 12 24.66 17.94 3.13
N LEU A 13 24.11 16.95 3.83
CA LEU A 13 24.88 15.86 4.43
C LEU A 13 25.60 14.97 3.39
N LEU A 14 25.03 14.83 2.19
CA LEU A 14 25.62 14.04 1.10
C LEU A 14 26.49 14.86 0.14
N ALA A 15 26.33 16.18 0.09
CA ALA A 15 27.09 17.10 -0.76
C ALA A 15 28.30 17.73 -0.05
N ASP A 16 28.42 17.59 1.27
CA ASP A 16 29.56 18.12 2.02
C ASP A 16 30.83 17.34 1.63
N LYS A 17 31.62 17.90 0.71
CA LYS A 17 33.07 17.66 0.73
C LYS A 17 33.59 18.23 2.05
N PRO A 18 34.48 17.54 2.77
CA PRO A 18 35.13 18.13 3.93
C PRO A 18 36.06 19.23 3.40
N ASP A 19 35.56 20.46 3.35
CA ASP A 19 36.41 21.63 3.18
C ASP A 19 36.78 22.12 4.58
N PRO A 20 38.00 21.84 5.07
CA PRO A 20 38.44 22.40 6.33
C PRO A 20 38.66 23.89 6.08
N MET A 21 38.14 24.74 6.98
CA MET A 21 38.48 26.18 7.04
C MET A 21 37.55 27.13 6.27
N ASN A 22 36.24 27.11 6.53
CA ASN A 22 35.47 28.33 6.82
C ASN A 22 33.98 28.04 7.01
N ARG A 23 33.54 27.84 8.26
CA ARG A 23 32.13 28.03 8.64
C ARG A 23 32.07 28.81 9.96
N HIS A 24 32.34 30.11 9.88
CA HIS A 24 31.89 31.05 10.90
C HIS A 24 30.39 31.30 10.70
N CYS A 25 29.57 30.50 11.38
CA CYS A 25 28.14 30.76 11.54
C CYS A 25 27.95 31.60 12.82
N GLU A 26 27.96 32.92 12.67
CA GLU A 26 27.56 33.84 13.73
C GLU A 26 26.03 33.78 13.92
N THR A 27 25.54 32.94 14.82
CA THR A 27 24.22 33.21 15.43
C THR A 27 24.10 32.84 16.90
N TRP A 28 24.95 31.99 17.48
CA TRP A 28 25.04 31.82 18.93
C TRP A 28 26.49 31.47 19.29
N LYS A 29 27.16 32.30 20.12
CA LYS A 29 28.52 32.07 20.63
C LYS A 29 28.56 30.90 21.62
N ILE A 30 28.26 29.70 21.13
CA ILE A 30 28.53 28.45 21.83
C ILE A 30 29.42 27.68 20.86
N GLU A 31 30.72 27.56 21.17
CA GLU A 31 31.60 26.62 20.49
C GLU A 31 31.11 25.20 20.81
N VAL A 32 30.21 24.69 19.98
CA VAL A 32 29.72 23.33 20.11
C VAL A 32 30.85 22.42 19.66
N ASN A 33 31.34 21.57 20.55
CA ASN A 33 32.38 20.59 20.22
C ASN A 33 31.93 19.73 19.02
N LEU A 34 32.81 19.45 18.06
CA LEU A 34 32.55 18.60 16.89
C LEU A 34 31.87 17.27 17.28
N HIS A 35 32.29 16.69 18.40
CA HIS A 35 31.65 15.48 18.94
C HIS A 35 30.18 15.70 19.32
N THR A 36 29.86 16.85 19.92
CA THR A 36 28.49 17.23 20.28
C THR A 36 27.64 17.50 19.03
N GLU A 37 28.20 18.11 17.99
CA GLU A 37 27.48 18.33 16.72
C GLU A 37 27.19 17.01 15.98
N ILE A 38 28.17 16.11 15.93
CA ILE A 38 27.99 14.76 15.35
C ILE A 38 26.94 13.97 16.14
N ILE A 39 27.01 13.97 17.48
CA ILE A 39 26.05 13.26 18.34
C ILE A 39 24.63 13.82 18.15
N VAL A 40 24.47 15.14 18.15
CA VAL A 40 23.15 15.78 17.95
C VAL A 40 22.59 15.48 16.56
N THR A 41 23.45 15.47 15.54
CA THR A 41 23.05 15.14 14.16
C THR A 41 22.66 13.67 14.03
N ALA A 42 23.44 12.75 14.62
CA ALA A 42 23.12 11.32 14.66
C ALA A 42 21.82 11.04 15.41
N ILE A 43 21.63 11.66 16.59
CA ILE A 43 20.38 11.54 17.39
C ILE A 43 19.18 12.05 16.60
N LYS A 44 19.33 13.07 15.74
CA LYS A 44 18.25 13.56 14.87
C LYS A 44 18.02 12.68 13.64
N ALA A 45 19.08 12.07 13.09
CA ALA A 45 19.02 11.29 11.86
C ALA A 45 18.46 9.87 12.08
N ILE A 46 18.82 9.22 13.18
CA ILE A 46 18.42 7.84 13.48
C ILE A 46 16.89 7.70 13.59
N PRO A 47 16.16 8.51 14.37
CA PRO A 47 14.70 8.42 14.44
C PRO A 47 14.04 8.68 13.08
N ARG A 48 14.59 9.60 12.27
CA ARG A 48 14.05 9.88 10.94
C ARG A 48 14.17 8.66 10.04
N ALA A 49 15.36 8.06 9.94
CA ALA A 49 15.60 6.89 9.11
C ALA A 49 14.83 5.65 9.62
N CYS A 50 14.70 5.49 10.94
CA CYS A 50 13.92 4.41 11.55
C CYS A 50 12.42 4.56 11.28
N ILE A 51 11.87 5.78 11.41
CA ILE A 51 10.44 6.05 11.19
C ILE A 51 10.09 5.95 9.70
N TYR A 52 10.88 6.56 8.82
CA TYR A 52 10.74 6.46 7.36
C TYR A 52 12.12 6.42 6.68
N PRO A 53 12.43 5.42 5.84
CA PRO A 53 11.48 4.46 5.24
C PRO A 53 11.38 3.12 5.97
N VAL A 54 12.20 2.83 6.99
CA VAL A 54 12.35 1.46 7.51
C VAL A 54 11.07 0.92 8.15
N TRP A 55 10.53 1.60 9.16
CA TRP A 55 9.32 1.14 9.85
C TRP A 55 8.11 1.12 8.90
N THR A 56 7.93 2.16 8.09
CA THR A 56 6.84 2.20 7.11
C THR A 56 6.91 1.05 6.12
N ASN A 57 8.10 0.72 5.60
CA ASN A 57 8.28 -0.39 4.68
C ASN A 57 7.99 -1.74 5.34
N LEU A 58 8.36 -1.92 6.61
CA LEU A 58 8.05 -3.15 7.36
C LEU A 58 6.55 -3.32 7.54
N VAL A 59 5.84 -2.25 7.91
CA VAL A 59 4.37 -2.29 8.06
C VAL A 59 3.68 -2.54 6.72
N VAL A 60 4.16 -1.91 5.64
CA VAL A 60 3.69 -2.16 4.26
C VAL A 60 3.89 -3.63 3.88
N MET A 61 5.08 -4.16 4.11
CA MET A 61 5.39 -5.55 3.79
C MET A 61 4.47 -6.51 4.55
N LEU A 62 4.27 -6.30 5.85
CA LEU A 62 3.36 -7.09 6.66
C LEU A 62 1.93 -7.04 6.14
N TYR A 63 1.43 -5.83 5.85
CA TYR A 63 0.09 -5.64 5.28
C TYR A 63 -0.06 -6.36 3.94
N CYS A 64 0.91 -6.19 3.03
CA CYS A 64 0.97 -6.85 1.74
C CYS A 64 0.95 -8.39 1.86
N LEU A 65 1.71 -8.96 2.80
CA LEU A 65 1.74 -10.41 3.05
C LEU A 65 0.38 -10.93 3.53
N LEU A 66 -0.29 -10.20 4.43
CA LEU A 66 -1.63 -10.55 4.89
C LEU A 66 -2.65 -10.49 3.74
N CYS A 67 -2.60 -9.44 2.93
CA CYS A 67 -3.48 -9.32 1.76
C CYS A 67 -3.23 -10.43 0.74
N GLN A 68 -1.97 -10.82 0.53
CA GLN A 68 -1.61 -11.91 -0.37
C GLN A 68 -2.10 -13.26 0.17
N ASP A 69 -2.02 -13.52 1.47
CA ASP A 69 -2.55 -14.75 2.08
C ASP A 69 -4.07 -14.85 1.89
N ILE A 70 -4.80 -13.75 2.12
CA ILE A 70 -6.24 -13.67 1.86
C ILE A 70 -6.55 -13.98 0.39
N CYS A 71 -5.86 -13.31 -0.54
CA CYS A 71 -6.04 -13.53 -1.97
C CYS A 71 -5.79 -15.00 -2.36
N ARG A 72 -4.77 -15.62 -1.79
CA ARG A 72 -4.44 -17.04 -2.03
C ARG A 72 -5.54 -17.96 -1.52
N ARG A 73 -6.07 -17.72 -0.32
CA ARG A 73 -7.19 -18.51 0.23
C ARG A 73 -8.45 -18.39 -0.63
N LEU A 74 -8.77 -17.18 -1.11
CA LEU A 74 -9.89 -16.97 -2.04
C LEU A 74 -9.68 -17.74 -3.34
N LYS A 75 -8.51 -17.63 -3.97
CA LYS A 75 -8.19 -18.36 -5.21
C LYS A 75 -8.26 -19.88 -5.04
N ASN A 76 -7.83 -20.40 -3.89
CA ASN A 76 -7.96 -21.83 -3.61
C ASN A 76 -9.43 -22.27 -3.55
N LEU A 77 -10.31 -21.47 -2.93
CA LEU A 77 -11.74 -21.73 -2.94
C LEU A 77 -12.34 -21.63 -4.35
N ILE A 78 -11.93 -20.64 -5.15
CA ILE A 78 -12.36 -20.50 -6.55
C ILE A 78 -12.02 -21.77 -7.34
N ASN A 79 -10.76 -22.21 -7.27
CA ASN A 79 -10.27 -23.40 -7.95
C ASN A 79 -11.00 -24.66 -7.49
N GLU A 80 -11.28 -24.78 -6.19
CA GLU A 80 -12.04 -25.91 -5.65
C GLU A 80 -13.47 -25.94 -6.18
N VAL A 81 -14.15 -24.79 -6.20
CA VAL A 81 -15.51 -24.66 -6.75
C VAL A 81 -15.53 -24.95 -8.24
N GLU A 82 -14.54 -24.47 -8.99
CA GLU A 82 -14.44 -24.65 -10.43
C GLU A 82 -14.19 -26.11 -10.82
N ASN A 83 -13.28 -26.78 -10.11
CA ASN A 83 -12.92 -28.19 -10.35
C ASN A 83 -13.95 -29.18 -9.79
N CYS A 84 -14.79 -28.77 -8.84
CA CYS A 84 -15.84 -29.63 -8.31
C CYS A 84 -16.88 -29.97 -9.38
N SER A 85 -17.21 -31.26 -9.54
CA SER A 85 -18.27 -31.68 -10.45
C SER A 85 -19.65 -31.27 -9.92
N PHE A 86 -20.63 -31.10 -10.81
CA PHE A 86 -21.99 -30.75 -10.40
C PHE A 86 -22.66 -31.83 -9.52
N LYS A 87 -22.20 -33.09 -9.59
CA LYS A 87 -22.67 -34.19 -8.75
C LYS A 87 -22.12 -34.09 -7.31
N GLU A 88 -20.87 -33.69 -7.17
CA GLU A 88 -20.20 -33.54 -5.87
C GLU A 88 -20.53 -32.22 -5.16
N PHE A 89 -21.07 -31.24 -5.88
CA PHE A 89 -21.43 -29.91 -5.36
C PHE A 89 -22.74 -29.91 -4.54
N THR A 90 -22.85 -30.87 -3.62
CA THR A 90 -23.99 -31.11 -2.74
C THR A 90 -24.20 -30.00 -1.71
N VAL A 91 -25.36 -29.98 -1.03
CA VAL A 91 -25.66 -28.98 0.02
C VAL A 91 -24.60 -28.98 1.14
N PRO A 92 -24.12 -30.14 1.65
CA PRO A 92 -23.03 -30.17 2.62
C PRO A 92 -21.73 -29.54 2.08
N LYS A 93 -21.39 -29.78 0.81
CA LYS A 93 -20.20 -29.20 0.17
C LYS A 93 -20.31 -27.69 0.04
N GLN A 94 -21.49 -27.19 -0.33
CA GLN A 94 -21.80 -25.76 -0.39
C GLN A 94 -21.66 -25.11 1.00
N ALA A 95 -22.23 -25.72 2.05
CA ALA A 95 -22.12 -25.23 3.41
C ALA A 95 -20.67 -25.17 3.91
N ASP A 96 -19.85 -26.17 3.57
CA ASP A 96 -18.42 -26.19 3.93
C ASP A 96 -17.64 -25.06 3.24
N ILE A 97 -17.87 -24.83 1.93
CA ILE A 97 -17.25 -23.72 1.20
C ILE A 97 -17.67 -22.38 1.80
N LEU A 98 -18.96 -22.22 2.15
CA LEU A 98 -19.47 -21.00 2.78
C LEU A 98 -18.87 -20.75 4.15
N LYS A 99 -18.75 -21.79 4.98
CA LYS A 99 -18.06 -21.72 6.28
C LYS A 99 -16.60 -21.32 6.13
N ARG A 100 -15.92 -21.76 5.07
CA ARG A 100 -14.54 -21.34 4.79
C ARG A 100 -14.48 -19.91 4.27
N LYS A 101 -15.43 -19.49 3.43
CA LYS A 101 -15.59 -18.09 3.00
C LYS A 101 -15.79 -17.17 4.21
N SER A 102 -16.68 -17.51 5.15
CA SER A 102 -16.96 -16.67 6.32
C SER A 102 -15.70 -16.45 7.17
N LYS A 103 -14.89 -17.49 7.40
CA LYS A 103 -13.60 -17.36 8.09
C LYS A 103 -12.63 -16.41 7.39
N ILE A 104 -12.66 -16.35 6.05
CA ILE A 104 -11.85 -15.39 5.30
C ILE A 104 -12.39 -13.97 5.49
N VAL A 105 -13.71 -13.79 5.51
CA VAL A 105 -14.36 -12.49 5.83
C VAL A 105 -13.92 -12.01 7.20
N ASP A 106 -13.98 -12.87 8.22
CA ASP A 106 -13.57 -12.53 9.58
C ASP A 106 -12.10 -12.10 9.63
N PHE A 107 -11.23 -12.79 8.88
CA PHE A 107 -9.81 -12.45 8.79
C PHE A 107 -9.57 -11.13 8.04
N VAL A 108 -10.31 -10.87 6.97
CA VAL A 108 -10.29 -9.59 6.25
C VAL A 108 -10.70 -8.45 7.19
N ASN A 109 -11.78 -8.63 7.95
CA ASN A 109 -12.25 -7.65 8.93
C ASN A 109 -11.20 -7.37 10.01
N PHE A 110 -10.52 -8.41 10.50
CA PHE A 110 -9.41 -8.24 11.44
C PHE A 110 -8.27 -7.41 10.84
N VAL A 111 -7.83 -7.73 9.61
CA VAL A 111 -6.79 -6.96 8.92
C VAL A 111 -7.24 -5.51 8.71
N GLN A 112 -8.49 -5.29 8.31
CA GLN A 112 -9.06 -3.97 8.13
C GLN A 112 -9.04 -3.15 9.44
N ILE A 113 -9.45 -3.73 10.57
CA ILE A 113 -9.42 -3.04 11.88
C ILE A 113 -8.00 -2.64 12.27
N VAL A 114 -7.03 -3.55 12.12
CA VAL A 114 -5.64 -3.32 12.54
C VAL A 114 -4.91 -2.36 11.60
N PHE A 115 -5.13 -2.48 10.29
CA PHE A 115 -4.34 -1.78 9.28
C PHE A 115 -5.06 -0.60 8.62
N SER A 116 -6.33 -0.31 8.92
CA SER A 116 -7.05 0.83 8.33
C SER A 116 -6.31 2.16 8.56
N THR A 117 -5.97 2.49 9.81
CA THR A 117 -5.24 3.73 10.13
C THR A 117 -3.78 3.70 9.67
N PRO A 118 -3.00 2.63 9.95
CA PRO A 118 -1.62 2.54 9.47
C PRO A 118 -1.50 2.62 7.94
N SER A 119 -2.35 1.90 7.20
CA SER A 119 -2.31 1.90 5.73
C SER A 119 -2.62 3.28 5.16
N PHE A 120 -3.60 4.00 5.72
CA PHE A 120 -3.89 5.38 5.33
C PHE A 120 -2.69 6.31 5.55
N LEU A 121 -2.13 6.32 6.75
CA LEU A 121 -0.97 7.18 7.08
C LEU A 121 0.24 6.87 6.21
N ILE A 122 0.49 5.59 5.94
CA ILE A 122 1.59 5.17 5.07
C ILE A 122 1.34 5.57 3.62
N SER A 123 0.11 5.42 3.10
CA SER A 123 -0.24 5.90 1.76
C SER A 123 -0.04 7.41 1.63
N VAL A 124 -0.43 8.20 2.64
CA VAL A 124 -0.18 9.65 2.67
C VAL A 124 1.32 9.95 2.71
N ALA A 125 2.08 9.26 3.55
CA ALA A 125 3.53 9.45 3.64
C ALA A 125 4.25 9.15 2.32
N HIS A 126 3.91 8.03 1.67
CA HIS A 126 4.47 7.68 0.36
C HIS A 126 4.06 8.68 -0.73
N PHE A 127 2.80 9.11 -0.75
CA PHE A 127 2.33 10.11 -1.71
C PHE A 127 3.04 11.46 -1.52
N TYR A 128 3.18 11.91 -0.27
CA TYR A 128 3.91 13.12 0.07
C TYR A 128 5.39 13.04 -0.33
N ALA A 129 6.04 11.90 -0.10
CA ALA A 129 7.41 11.66 -0.53
C ALA A 129 7.55 11.76 -2.07
N CYS A 130 6.60 11.21 -2.83
CA CYS A 130 6.59 11.33 -4.30
C CYS A 130 6.45 12.79 -4.76
N ILE A 131 5.52 13.56 -4.18
CA ILE A 131 5.36 14.99 -4.49
C ILE A 131 6.62 15.78 -4.14
N THR A 132 7.26 15.48 -3.01
CA THR A 132 8.48 16.18 -2.57
C THR A 132 9.63 15.96 -3.55
N VAL A 133 9.81 14.73 -4.04
CA VAL A 133 10.82 14.42 -5.05
C VAL A 133 10.53 15.15 -6.36
N LEU A 134 9.27 15.15 -6.82
CA LEU A 134 8.89 15.88 -8.03
C LEU A 134 9.14 17.38 -7.88
N GLY A 135 8.69 17.99 -6.79
CA GLY A 135 8.90 19.40 -6.50
C GLY A 135 10.38 19.77 -6.45
N PHE A 136 11.23 18.89 -5.91
CA PHE A 136 12.67 19.10 -5.92
C PHE A 136 13.23 19.17 -7.35
N PHE A 137 12.87 18.22 -8.22
CA PHE A 137 13.31 18.26 -9.61
C PHE A 137 12.80 19.51 -10.34
N PHE A 138 11.57 19.96 -10.08
CA PHE A 138 11.00 21.14 -10.76
C PHE A 138 11.61 22.47 -10.32
N VAL A 139 11.89 22.66 -9.03
CA VAL A 139 12.40 23.93 -8.49
C VAL A 139 13.90 24.08 -8.72
N ASN A 140 14.63 22.97 -8.75
CA ASN A 140 16.09 22.96 -8.75
C ASN A 140 16.67 22.42 -10.06
N ASN A 141 16.13 22.83 -11.20
CA ASN A 141 16.59 22.35 -12.52
C ASN A 141 18.08 22.64 -12.79
N ASP A 142 18.66 23.62 -12.10
CA ASP A 142 20.03 24.09 -12.30
C ASP A 142 21.03 23.60 -11.24
N ILE A 143 20.62 22.72 -10.31
CA ILE A 143 21.53 22.20 -9.28
C ILE A 143 22.34 21.01 -9.83
N GLU A 144 23.66 21.16 -9.91
CA GLU A 144 24.57 20.04 -10.16
C GLU A 144 24.61 19.11 -8.94
N LEU A 145 23.82 18.03 -8.99
CA LEU A 145 23.85 16.97 -7.98
C LEU A 145 25.01 16.01 -8.22
N SER A 146 25.71 15.66 -7.14
CA SER A 146 26.63 14.51 -7.12
C SER A 146 25.90 13.23 -7.53
N TYR A 147 26.60 12.31 -8.19
CA TYR A 147 26.08 11.00 -8.58
C TYR A 147 25.48 10.23 -7.39
N ALA A 148 26.12 10.32 -6.21
CA ALA A 148 25.62 9.69 -4.99
C ALA A 148 24.26 10.25 -4.54
N SER A 149 24.09 11.57 -4.62
CA SER A 149 22.85 12.26 -4.26
C SER A 149 21.72 11.95 -5.24
N THR A 150 22.01 11.92 -6.54
CA THR A 150 21.05 11.51 -7.58
C THR A 150 20.58 10.08 -7.36
N PHE A 151 21.51 9.16 -7.09
CA PHE A 151 21.18 7.77 -6.80
C PHE A 151 20.33 7.61 -5.54
N ALA A 152 20.64 8.35 -4.47
CA ALA A 152 19.86 8.34 -3.23
C ALA A 152 18.41 8.82 -3.45
N ILE A 153 18.21 9.90 -4.23
CA ILE A 153 16.88 10.41 -4.57
C ILE A 153 16.09 9.38 -5.39
N MET A 154 16.73 8.72 -6.36
CA MET A 154 16.10 7.68 -7.17
C MET A 154 15.68 6.47 -6.34
N LEU A 155 16.52 6.00 -5.41
CA LEU A 155 16.15 4.91 -4.51
C LEU A 155 15.00 5.28 -3.58
N TYR A 156 15.02 6.50 -3.04
CA TYR A 156 13.95 7.00 -2.19
C TYR A 156 12.61 7.09 -2.93
N SER A 157 12.61 7.58 -4.17
CA SER A 157 11.41 7.67 -5.01
C SER A 157 10.90 6.29 -5.42
N ALA A 158 11.80 5.40 -5.86
CA ALA A 158 11.46 4.02 -6.21
C ALA A 158 10.87 3.26 -5.02
N ASN A 159 11.43 3.41 -3.82
CA ASN A 159 10.89 2.83 -2.60
C ASN A 159 9.47 3.34 -2.33
N SER A 160 9.25 4.65 -2.46
CA SER A 160 7.96 5.26 -2.16
C SER A 160 6.87 4.84 -3.15
N MET A 161 7.18 4.89 -4.45
CA MET A 161 6.29 4.46 -5.51
C MET A 161 6.01 2.96 -5.44
N GLY A 162 7.04 2.16 -5.17
CA GLY A 162 6.95 0.71 -5.03
C GLY A 162 6.06 0.31 -3.86
N GLY A 163 6.28 0.89 -2.67
CA GLY A 163 5.48 0.61 -1.48
C GLY A 163 4.00 0.97 -1.67
N LEU A 164 3.72 2.15 -2.24
CA LEU A 164 2.35 2.59 -2.52
C LEU A 164 1.66 1.70 -3.54
N THR A 165 2.35 1.36 -4.63
CA THR A 165 1.81 0.48 -5.69
C THR A 165 1.54 -0.91 -5.16
N ALA A 166 2.47 -1.49 -4.38
CA ALA A 166 2.31 -2.81 -3.79
C ALA A 166 1.09 -2.87 -2.86
N CYS A 167 0.95 -1.89 -1.96
CA CYS A 167 -0.20 -1.77 -1.05
C CYS A 167 -1.52 -1.70 -1.83
N LEU A 168 -1.63 -0.78 -2.78
CA LEU A 168 -2.86 -0.59 -3.57
C LEU A 168 -3.20 -1.83 -4.40
N TRP A 169 -2.19 -2.47 -5.01
CA TRP A 169 -2.38 -3.63 -5.87
C TRP A 169 -2.84 -4.86 -5.11
N LEU A 170 -2.20 -5.16 -3.97
CA LEU A 170 -2.51 -6.33 -3.17
C LEU A 170 -3.82 -6.15 -2.40
N ALA A 171 -4.05 -5.00 -1.77
CA ALA A 171 -5.31 -4.72 -1.11
C ALA A 171 -6.48 -4.70 -2.11
N GLY A 172 -6.30 -4.08 -3.28
CA GLY A 172 -7.30 -4.09 -4.35
C GLY A 172 -7.50 -5.43 -5.07
N GLY A 173 -6.63 -6.42 -4.82
CA GLY A 173 -6.79 -7.78 -5.33
C GLY A 173 -7.85 -8.60 -4.58
N ILE A 174 -8.09 -8.29 -3.30
CA ILE A 174 -9.04 -8.99 -2.43
C ILE A 174 -10.48 -8.84 -2.93
N PRO A 175 -11.04 -7.62 -3.15
CA PRO A 175 -12.40 -7.47 -3.66
C PRO A 175 -12.59 -8.18 -5.01
N ALA A 176 -11.60 -8.06 -5.91
CA ALA A 176 -11.67 -8.71 -7.21
C ALA A 176 -11.75 -10.25 -7.11
N ALA A 177 -10.93 -10.85 -6.24
CA ALA A 177 -10.97 -12.30 -6.00
C ALA A 177 -12.25 -12.75 -5.30
N ALA A 178 -12.78 -11.95 -4.38
CA ALA A 178 -14.05 -12.26 -3.71
C ALA A 178 -15.24 -12.23 -4.67
N ASP A 179 -15.31 -11.22 -5.55
CA ASP A 179 -16.32 -11.12 -6.60
C ASP A 179 -16.25 -12.32 -7.57
N GLU A 180 -15.04 -12.74 -7.92
CA GLU A 180 -14.80 -13.91 -8.77
C GLU A 180 -15.30 -15.19 -8.10
N LEU A 181 -15.01 -15.39 -6.81
CA LEU A 181 -15.54 -16.52 -6.03
C LEU A 181 -17.07 -16.54 -6.05
N GLU A 182 -17.73 -15.40 -5.83
CA GLU A 182 -19.18 -15.32 -5.84
C GLU A 182 -19.76 -15.63 -7.22
N LYS A 183 -19.14 -15.13 -8.30
CA LYS A 183 -19.53 -15.44 -9.68
C LYS A 183 -19.37 -16.94 -9.99
N THR A 184 -18.22 -17.52 -9.65
CA THR A 184 -17.93 -18.94 -9.90
C THR A 184 -18.86 -19.86 -9.09
N PHE A 185 -19.10 -19.53 -7.82
CA PHE A 185 -20.06 -20.25 -6.98
C PHE A 185 -21.48 -20.17 -7.55
N ARG A 186 -21.97 -18.97 -7.91
CA ARG A 186 -23.29 -18.81 -8.53
C ARG A 186 -23.44 -19.55 -9.85
N ARG A 187 -22.39 -19.57 -10.67
CA ARG A 187 -22.35 -20.33 -11.93
C ARG A 187 -22.54 -21.83 -11.65
N LYS A 188 -21.81 -22.37 -10.67
CA LYS A 188 -21.89 -23.80 -10.29
C LYS A 188 -23.23 -24.18 -9.65
N VAL A 189 -23.78 -23.33 -8.77
CA VAL A 189 -25.12 -23.55 -8.22
C VAL A 189 -26.16 -23.64 -9.33
N ARG A 190 -26.14 -22.69 -10.29
CA ARG A 190 -27.07 -22.70 -11.43
C ARG A 190 -26.92 -23.96 -12.27
N GLN A 191 -25.69 -24.36 -12.61
CA GLN A 191 -25.44 -25.62 -13.33
C GLN A 191 -26.07 -26.81 -12.60
N ARG A 192 -25.85 -26.93 -11.27
CA ARG A 192 -26.46 -27.99 -10.48
C ARG A 192 -27.99 -27.92 -10.47
N GLN A 193 -28.58 -26.72 -10.33
CA GLN A 193 -30.04 -26.56 -10.36
C GLN A 193 -30.66 -27.03 -11.69
N PHE A 194 -30.01 -26.81 -12.83
CA PHE A 194 -30.49 -27.34 -14.11
C PHE A 194 -30.52 -28.88 -14.15
N PHE A 195 -29.56 -29.55 -13.51
CA PHE A 195 -29.51 -31.02 -13.43
C PHE A 195 -30.40 -31.61 -12.32
N VAL A 196 -30.53 -30.91 -11.19
CA VAL A 196 -31.19 -31.39 -9.95
C VAL A 196 -32.65 -30.92 -9.84
N LYS A 197 -33.19 -30.20 -10.84
CA LYS A 197 -34.59 -29.73 -10.90
C LYS A 197 -35.63 -30.85 -10.70
N ASN A 198 -35.23 -32.12 -10.86
CA ASN A 198 -36.07 -33.30 -10.60
C ASN A 198 -36.04 -33.83 -9.15
N ALA A 199 -35.25 -33.25 -8.23
CA ALA A 199 -34.98 -33.85 -6.90
C ALA A 199 -35.34 -32.99 -5.67
N GLY A 200 -35.98 -31.82 -5.83
CA GLY A 200 -36.58 -31.08 -4.71
C GLY A 200 -35.60 -30.48 -3.66
N GLU A 201 -34.28 -30.50 -3.89
CA GLU A 201 -33.31 -29.91 -2.96
C GLU A 201 -33.25 -28.37 -3.07
N ASN A 202 -33.58 -27.68 -1.98
CA ASN A 202 -33.34 -26.25 -1.84
C ASN A 202 -31.83 -26.00 -1.68
N CYS A 203 -31.19 -25.40 -2.69
CA CYS A 203 -29.80 -24.97 -2.60
C CYS A 203 -29.65 -23.81 -1.61
N LEU A 204 -28.52 -23.74 -0.89
CA LEU A 204 -28.12 -22.65 0.05
C LEU A 204 -27.88 -21.28 -0.65
N TYR A 205 -28.42 -21.10 -1.85
CA TYR A 205 -28.24 -19.93 -2.70
C TYR A 205 -28.72 -18.63 -2.03
N LYS A 206 -29.77 -18.69 -1.20
CA LYS A 206 -30.36 -17.50 -0.59
C LYS A 206 -29.42 -16.81 0.41
N ASP A 207 -28.56 -17.55 1.11
CA ASP A 207 -27.62 -16.99 2.11
C ASP A 207 -26.41 -16.28 1.49
N LEU A 208 -26.09 -16.54 0.22
CA LEU A 208 -25.02 -15.81 -0.49
C LEU A 208 -25.40 -14.39 -0.89
N THR A 209 -26.70 -14.10 -0.91
CA THR A 209 -27.24 -12.81 -1.35
C THR A 209 -27.10 -11.72 -0.28
N GLU A 210 -26.76 -12.09 0.96
CA GLU A 210 -26.42 -11.15 2.02
C GLU A 210 -24.97 -10.69 1.86
N LYS A 211 -24.80 -9.89 0.80
CA LYS A 211 -23.71 -8.99 0.44
C LYS A 211 -22.57 -8.88 1.47
N SER A 212 -21.57 -9.76 1.37
CA SER A 212 -20.28 -9.54 2.04
C SER A 212 -19.47 -8.57 1.18
N GLU A 213 -19.64 -7.26 1.39
CA GLU A 213 -18.79 -6.24 0.76
C GLU A 213 -17.36 -6.39 1.29
N PHE A 214 -16.51 -7.07 0.54
CA PHE A 214 -15.07 -7.16 0.81
C PHE A 214 -14.40 -5.84 0.41
N VAL A 215 -14.71 -4.76 1.10
CA VAL A 215 -14.10 -3.45 0.84
C VAL A 215 -13.05 -3.20 1.91
N LEU A 216 -11.76 -3.39 1.57
CA LEU A 216 -10.69 -2.82 2.38
C LEU A 216 -10.58 -1.33 2.08
N SER A 217 -10.50 -0.53 3.15
CA SER A 217 -10.43 0.92 3.07
C SER A 217 -9.42 1.48 4.07
N GLY A 218 -8.68 2.52 3.69
CA GLY A 218 -7.92 3.32 4.64
C GLY A 218 -8.86 4.32 5.29
N CYS A 219 -9.24 4.08 6.56
CA CYS A 219 -10.12 4.95 7.35
C CYS A 219 -11.48 5.27 6.71
N ASP A 220 -12.04 4.38 5.87
CA ASP A 220 -13.26 4.62 5.08
C ASP A 220 -13.20 5.82 4.11
N ILE A 221 -12.02 6.42 3.96
CA ILE A 221 -11.76 7.57 3.09
C ILE A 221 -11.08 7.10 1.80
N LEU A 222 -10.19 6.12 1.88
CA LEU A 222 -9.40 5.63 0.76
C LEU A 222 -9.74 4.18 0.45
N HIS A 223 -10.68 3.98 -0.48
CA HIS A 223 -11.00 2.65 -0.98
C HIS A 223 -9.83 2.11 -1.81
N PHE A 224 -9.28 0.97 -1.37
CA PHE A 224 -8.20 0.30 -2.08
C PHE A 224 -8.77 -0.48 -3.27
N HIS A 225 -8.98 0.20 -4.40
CA HIS A 225 -9.30 -0.43 -5.67
C HIS A 225 -8.11 -0.29 -6.64
N ARG A 226 -7.99 -1.19 -7.63
CA ARG A 226 -6.95 -1.06 -8.66
C ARG A 226 -7.08 0.23 -9.47
N SER A 227 -8.28 0.79 -9.57
CA SER A 227 -8.54 2.10 -10.19
C SER A 227 -7.97 3.27 -9.37
N SER A 228 -7.78 3.10 -8.06
CA SER A 228 -7.15 4.12 -7.21
C SER A 228 -5.69 4.36 -7.60
N ILE A 229 -5.01 3.36 -8.20
CA ILE A 229 -3.67 3.52 -8.79
C ILE A 229 -3.73 4.51 -9.97
N LEU A 230 -4.72 4.38 -10.86
CA LEU A 230 -4.91 5.30 -11.98
C LEU A 230 -5.23 6.72 -11.51
N ALA A 231 -6.10 6.86 -10.51
CA ALA A 231 -6.40 8.16 -9.92
C ALA A 231 -5.14 8.81 -9.31
N LEU A 232 -4.30 8.02 -8.66
CA LEU A 232 -3.04 8.48 -8.08
C LEU A 232 -2.02 8.91 -9.14
N ILE A 233 -1.84 8.10 -10.20
CA ILE A 233 -1.02 8.46 -11.37
C ILE A 233 -1.54 9.74 -12.02
N GLY A 234 -2.86 9.85 -12.22
CA GLY A 234 -3.51 11.04 -12.77
C GLY A 234 -3.24 12.27 -11.92
N THR A 235 -3.38 12.16 -10.60
CA THR A 235 -3.12 13.27 -9.67
C THR A 235 -1.65 13.71 -9.71
N ILE A 236 -0.72 12.77 -9.73
CA ILE A 236 0.72 13.05 -9.88
C ILE A 236 0.98 13.78 -11.21
N LEU A 237 0.41 13.29 -12.31
CA LEU A 237 0.54 13.91 -13.63
C LEU A 237 -0.07 15.32 -13.66
N THR A 238 -1.26 15.52 -13.07
CA THR A 238 -1.90 16.84 -12.99
C THR A 238 -1.05 17.84 -12.22
N TYR A 239 -0.52 17.45 -11.05
CA TYR A 239 0.39 18.33 -10.30
C TYR A 239 1.70 18.59 -11.06
N THR A 240 2.22 17.59 -11.76
CA THR A 240 3.41 17.72 -12.62
C THR A 240 3.18 18.73 -13.75
N ILE A 241 2.04 18.66 -14.44
CA ILE A 241 1.67 19.60 -15.51
C ILE A 241 1.43 21.00 -14.94
N PHE A 242 0.71 21.11 -13.82
CA PHE A 242 0.42 22.39 -13.18
C PHE A 242 1.69 23.10 -12.70
N LEU A 243 2.63 22.36 -12.10
CA LEU A 243 3.92 22.90 -11.67
C LEU A 243 4.80 23.31 -12.86
N ARG A 244 4.74 22.58 -13.98
CA ARG A 244 5.50 22.92 -15.20
C ARG A 244 4.91 24.11 -15.97
N SER A 245 3.61 24.34 -15.85
CA SER A 245 2.90 25.43 -16.55
C SER A 245 3.11 26.80 -15.89
N ARG A 246 3.85 26.87 -14.79
CA ARG A 246 4.09 28.09 -14.01
C ARG A 246 5.54 28.51 -14.15
#